data_AF-A0A2V5PUU3-F1
#
_entry.id   AF-A0A2V5PUU3-F1
#
_cell.length_a   1.000
_cell.length_b   1.000
_cell.length_c   1.000
_cell.angle_alpha   90.00
_cell.angle_beta   90.00
_cell.angle_gamma   90.00
#
_symmetry.space_group_name_H-M   'P 1'
#
loop_
_entity.id
_entity.type
_entity.pdbx_description
1 polymer ?
#
loop_
_entity_poly.entity_id
_entity_poly.type
_entity_poly.pdbx_seq_one_letter_code
_entity_poly.pdbx_strand_id
1 'polypeptide(L)'
;MEKFDIVIIGSGPGGYIAAIRAGQLGLKTALVEKDKELGGTCLNVGCIPSKALLTSSDHFVFVKKEAAKHGIVIDGARVDLAKMQERKDRVVKTFNSGVRTLMKTNKVTTFAGLASITAPGKVSIKSSSDETQEIETKNIVIATGSAPVELPFAKFDGKTIVSSTEALEFTEPPKKLVVIGAGAVGLELGSVWNRLGSEVTMLEFLPRIALGFDLELSNLLQRLLTAQGMTFHLDAKVSAV
;
A
#
# COMPACT_ATOMS: atom_id res chain seq x y z
N MET A 1 2.08 -27.47 23.61
CA MET A 1 1.65 -26.63 22.46
C MET A 1 0.36 -25.94 22.84
N GLU A 2 0.26 -24.64 22.61
CA GLU A 2 -0.99 -23.91 22.86
C GLU A 2 -2.05 -24.28 21.82
N LYS A 3 -3.29 -24.46 22.25
CA LYS A 3 -4.43 -24.79 21.39
C LYS A 3 -5.30 -23.56 21.14
N PHE A 4 -5.75 -23.38 19.91
CA PHE A 4 -6.67 -22.32 19.46
C PHE A 4 -7.85 -22.91 18.69
N ASP A 5 -9.00 -22.24 18.69
CA ASP A 5 -10.12 -22.64 17.83
C ASP A 5 -9.88 -22.25 16.37
N ILE A 6 -9.16 -21.15 16.16
CA ILE A 6 -8.82 -20.63 14.83
C ILE A 6 -7.48 -19.89 14.86
N VAL A 7 -6.68 -20.12 13.81
CA VAL A 7 -5.44 -19.38 13.52
C VAL A 7 -5.61 -18.62 12.22
N ILE A 8 -5.34 -17.32 12.24
CA ILE A 8 -5.30 -16.46 11.05
C ILE A 8 -3.84 -16.18 10.71
N ILE A 9 -3.44 -16.44 9.47
CA ILE A 9 -2.09 -16.21 8.97
C ILE A 9 -2.10 -14.97 8.07
N GLY A 10 -1.46 -13.89 8.53
CA GLY A 10 -1.40 -12.59 7.87
C GLY A 10 -2.39 -11.58 8.48
N SER A 11 -1.92 -10.36 8.72
CA SER A 11 -2.68 -9.28 9.38
C SER A 11 -3.10 -8.16 8.43
N GLY A 12 -3.27 -8.44 7.13
CA GLY A 12 -3.92 -7.51 6.22
C GLY A 12 -5.40 -7.30 6.56
N PRO A 13 -6.14 -6.42 5.83
CA PRO A 13 -7.56 -6.17 6.06
C PRO A 13 -8.42 -7.44 6.18
N GLY A 14 -8.21 -8.44 5.32
CA GLY A 14 -8.91 -9.71 5.45
C GLY A 14 -8.58 -10.47 6.74
N GLY A 15 -7.32 -10.42 7.17
CA GLY A 15 -6.83 -11.16 8.34
C GLY A 15 -7.23 -10.56 9.67
N TYR A 16 -6.89 -9.28 9.93
CA TYR A 16 -7.20 -8.68 11.23
C TYR A 16 -8.71 -8.50 11.45
N ILE A 17 -9.51 -8.30 10.38
CA ILE A 17 -10.97 -8.28 10.49
C ILE A 17 -11.52 -9.68 10.80
N ALA A 18 -11.00 -10.73 10.16
CA ALA A 18 -11.37 -12.10 10.50
C ALA A 18 -11.04 -12.44 11.96
N ALA A 19 -9.86 -12.02 12.44
CA ALA A 19 -9.44 -12.22 13.83
C ALA A 19 -10.36 -11.48 14.82
N ILE A 20 -10.72 -10.21 14.54
CA ILE A 20 -11.70 -9.46 15.34
C ILE A 20 -13.02 -10.21 15.39
N ARG A 21 -13.52 -10.65 14.22
CA ARG A 21 -14.81 -11.32 14.15
C ARG A 21 -14.81 -12.65 14.90
N ALA A 22 -13.72 -13.42 14.80
CA ALA A 22 -13.55 -14.65 15.56
C ALA A 22 -13.55 -14.42 17.08
N GLY A 23 -12.85 -13.38 17.56
CA GLY A 23 -12.88 -12.97 18.96
C GLY A 23 -14.28 -12.55 19.44
N GLN A 24 -15.03 -11.81 18.63
CA GLN A 24 -16.43 -11.44 18.91
C GLN A 24 -17.38 -12.64 18.99
N LEU A 25 -17.10 -13.70 18.23
CA LEU A 25 -17.85 -14.96 18.26
C LEU A 25 -17.42 -15.88 19.42
N GLY A 26 -16.50 -15.44 20.28
CA GLY A 26 -16.07 -16.17 21.47
C GLY A 26 -15.02 -17.27 21.19
N LEU A 27 -14.44 -17.30 19.99
CA LEU A 27 -13.41 -18.29 19.63
C LEU A 27 -12.05 -17.90 20.22
N LYS A 28 -11.31 -18.89 20.74
CA LYS A 28 -9.92 -18.67 21.12
C LYS A 28 -9.09 -18.49 19.84
N THR A 29 -8.68 -17.24 19.58
CA THR A 29 -8.18 -16.80 18.27
C THR A 29 -6.71 -16.42 18.34
N ALA A 30 -5.93 -16.94 17.40
CA ALA A 30 -4.56 -16.51 17.15
C ALA A 30 -4.45 -15.77 15.81
N LEU A 31 -3.68 -14.69 15.76
CA LEU A 31 -3.28 -13.99 14.54
C LEU A 31 -1.76 -14.00 14.44
N VAL A 32 -1.21 -14.48 13.32
CA VAL A 32 0.24 -14.52 13.08
C VAL A 32 0.61 -13.53 11.99
N GLU A 33 1.58 -12.66 12.26
CA GLU A 33 2.11 -11.68 11.32
C GLU A 33 3.64 -11.67 11.35
N LYS A 34 4.27 -11.69 10.18
CA LYS A 34 5.73 -11.63 10.05
C LYS A 34 6.25 -10.20 10.08
N ASP A 35 5.45 -9.24 9.61
CA ASP A 35 5.82 -7.83 9.59
C ASP A 35 5.78 -7.24 11.00
N LYS A 36 6.61 -6.20 11.22
CA LYS A 36 6.73 -5.54 12.53
C LYS A 36 5.41 -4.94 13.03
N GLU A 37 4.60 -4.42 12.12
CA GLU A 37 3.35 -3.74 12.43
C GLU A 37 2.17 -4.48 11.80
N LEU A 38 1.08 -4.63 12.56
CA LEU A 38 -0.17 -5.19 12.05
C LEU A 38 -0.81 -4.25 11.02
N GLY A 39 -1.61 -4.81 10.10
CA GLY A 39 -2.38 -4.04 9.11
C GLY A 39 -2.12 -4.42 7.65
N GLY A 40 -1.03 -5.15 7.41
CA GLY A 40 -0.59 -5.64 6.11
C GLY A 40 -0.39 -4.54 5.07
N THR A 41 -0.41 -4.93 3.80
CA THR A 41 -0.08 -4.05 2.65
C THR A 41 -0.92 -2.78 2.63
N CYS A 42 -2.24 -2.89 2.79
CA CYS A 42 -3.14 -1.74 2.62
C CYS A 42 -2.89 -0.63 3.66
N LEU A 43 -2.59 -0.99 4.90
CA LEU A 43 -2.31 -0.01 5.95
C LEU A 43 -0.86 0.47 5.92
N ASN A 44 0.11 -0.44 5.79
CA ASN A 44 1.51 -0.09 5.95
C ASN A 44 2.14 0.53 4.70
N VAL A 45 1.88 -0.02 3.51
CA VAL A 45 2.63 0.27 2.26
C VAL A 45 1.73 0.39 1.03
N GLY A 46 0.45 0.74 1.23
CA GLY A 46 -0.56 0.71 0.17
C GLY A 46 -1.60 1.81 0.32
N CYS A 47 -2.85 1.42 0.58
CA CYS A 47 -4.01 2.30 0.61
C CYS A 47 -3.81 3.55 1.47
N ILE A 48 -3.47 3.39 2.75
CA ILE A 48 -3.40 4.50 3.70
C ILE A 48 -2.27 5.48 3.34
N PRO A 49 -1.02 5.05 3.11
CA PRO A 49 0.04 5.97 2.74
C PRO A 49 -0.20 6.65 1.39
N SER A 50 -0.67 5.92 0.36
CA SER A 50 -0.98 6.52 -0.95
C SER A 50 -2.08 7.58 -0.85
N LYS A 51 -3.16 7.31 -0.10
CA LYS A 51 -4.26 8.26 0.07
C LYS A 51 -3.84 9.48 0.87
N ALA A 52 -2.95 9.32 1.86
CA ALA A 52 -2.35 10.46 2.54
C ALA A 52 -1.57 11.36 1.56
N LEU A 53 -0.68 10.79 0.75
CA LEU A 53 0.10 11.59 -0.22
C LEU A 53 -0.78 12.21 -1.32
N LEU A 54 -1.81 11.49 -1.79
CA LEU A 54 -2.78 12.01 -2.75
C LEU A 54 -3.50 13.25 -2.21
N THR A 55 -4.02 13.20 -0.98
CA THR A 55 -4.66 14.37 -0.36
C THR A 55 -3.71 15.55 -0.21
N SER A 56 -2.47 15.32 0.24
CA SER A 56 -1.50 16.40 0.43
C SER A 56 -1.05 17.03 -0.89
N SER A 57 -0.77 16.21 -1.91
CA SER A 57 -0.41 16.70 -3.25
C SER A 57 -1.58 17.41 -3.95
N ASP A 58 -2.82 16.96 -3.72
CA ASP A 58 -4.03 17.61 -4.23
C ASP A 58 -4.23 19.01 -3.62
N HIS A 59 -4.08 19.15 -2.30
CA HIS A 59 -4.12 20.46 -1.65
C HIS A 59 -3.06 21.43 -2.18
N PHE A 60 -1.86 20.94 -2.51
CA PHE A 60 -0.84 21.77 -3.13
C PHE A 60 -1.26 22.27 -4.52
N VAL A 61 -1.89 21.40 -5.33
CA VAL A 61 -2.45 21.80 -6.64
C VAL A 61 -3.58 22.81 -6.47
N PHE A 62 -4.50 22.57 -5.53
CA PHE A 62 -5.58 23.50 -5.22
C PHE A 62 -5.04 24.89 -4.90
N VAL A 63 -4.09 24.99 -3.98
CA VAL A 63 -3.45 26.26 -3.62
C VAL A 63 -2.82 26.94 -4.83
N LYS A 64 -2.15 26.17 -5.70
CA LYS A 64 -1.45 26.72 -6.87
C LYS A 64 -2.35 27.16 -8.02
N LYS A 65 -3.46 26.46 -8.26
CA LYS A 65 -4.26 26.61 -9.50
C LYS A 65 -5.69 27.07 -9.28
N GLU A 66 -6.27 26.78 -8.13
CA GLU A 66 -7.72 26.91 -7.91
C GLU A 66 -8.07 27.92 -6.80
N ALA A 67 -7.23 28.10 -5.78
CA ALA A 67 -7.52 28.97 -4.63
C ALA A 67 -7.90 30.41 -5.04
N ALA A 68 -7.25 30.97 -6.07
CA ALA A 68 -7.57 32.31 -6.57
C ALA A 68 -9.00 32.43 -7.13
N LYS A 69 -9.55 31.36 -7.71
CA LYS A 69 -10.95 31.31 -8.18
C LYS A 69 -11.95 31.38 -7.02
N HIS A 70 -11.50 31.03 -5.82
CA HIS A 70 -12.26 31.15 -4.58
C HIS A 70 -11.98 32.46 -3.83
N GLY A 71 -11.26 33.40 -4.43
CA GLY A 71 -10.90 34.68 -3.78
C GLY A 71 -9.80 34.56 -2.72
N ILE A 72 -9.06 33.46 -2.70
CA ILE A 72 -7.95 33.23 -1.76
C ILE A 72 -6.63 33.50 -2.49
N VAL A 73 -5.90 34.53 -2.04
CA VAL A 73 -4.60 34.92 -2.62
C VAL A 73 -3.47 34.40 -1.73
N ILE A 74 -2.55 33.61 -2.31
CA ILE A 74 -1.42 33.00 -1.62
C ILE A 74 -0.16 33.20 -2.47
N ASP A 75 0.82 33.93 -1.95
CA ASP A 75 2.10 34.13 -2.61
C ASP A 75 3.10 33.03 -2.23
N GLY A 76 3.82 32.47 -3.23
CA GLY A 76 5.00 31.64 -2.98
C GLY A 76 4.77 30.26 -2.36
N ALA A 77 3.63 29.62 -2.62
CA ALA A 77 3.35 28.27 -2.12
C ALA A 77 4.41 27.23 -2.56
N ARG A 78 5.03 26.56 -1.57
CA ARG A 78 6.07 25.55 -1.75
C ARG A 78 5.76 24.28 -0.97
N VAL A 79 6.29 23.15 -1.44
CA VAL A 79 6.18 21.86 -0.77
C VAL A 79 7.35 21.68 0.19
N ASP A 80 7.04 21.26 1.41
CA ASP A 80 7.97 20.66 2.36
C ASP A 80 7.69 19.15 2.38
N LEU A 81 8.46 18.38 1.58
CA LEU A 81 8.21 16.96 1.40
C LEU A 81 8.49 16.17 2.68
N ALA A 82 9.49 16.56 3.47
CA ALA A 82 9.77 15.93 4.75
C ALA A 82 8.57 16.00 5.70
N LYS A 83 7.90 17.16 5.80
CA LYS A 83 6.66 17.28 6.59
C LYS A 83 5.50 16.50 6.00
N MET A 84 5.40 16.39 4.68
CA MET A 84 4.38 15.58 4.02
C MET A 84 4.55 14.09 4.35
N GLN A 85 5.79 13.59 4.28
CA GLN A 85 6.14 12.22 4.65
C GLN A 85 5.90 11.96 6.14
N GLU A 86 6.34 12.88 7.01
CA GLU A 86 6.07 12.77 8.45
C GLU A 86 4.56 12.70 8.75
N ARG A 87 3.74 13.46 8.03
CA ARG A 87 2.28 13.40 8.17
C ARG A 87 1.73 12.04 7.74
N LYS A 88 2.18 11.50 6.59
CA LYS A 88 1.82 10.16 6.12
C LYS A 88 2.12 9.12 7.20
N ASP A 89 3.33 9.16 7.77
CA ASP A 89 3.78 8.20 8.77
C ASP A 89 2.99 8.30 10.08
N ARG A 90 2.65 9.52 10.51
CA ARG A 90 1.75 9.72 11.66
C ARG A 90 0.38 9.08 11.42
N VAL A 91 -0.19 9.24 10.23
CA VAL A 91 -1.48 8.62 9.88
C VAL A 91 -1.38 7.09 9.94
N VAL A 92 -0.35 6.50 9.33
CA VAL A 92 -0.13 5.04 9.38
C VAL A 92 0.04 4.56 10.82
N LYS A 93 0.87 5.24 11.62
CA LYS A 93 1.12 4.89 13.03
C LYS A 93 -0.15 4.94 13.88
N THR A 94 -1.01 5.94 13.67
CA THR A 94 -2.30 6.04 14.37
C THR A 94 -3.18 4.82 14.07
N PHE A 95 -3.31 4.44 12.80
CA PHE A 95 -4.11 3.28 12.43
C PHE A 95 -3.50 1.95 12.91
N ASN A 96 -2.17 1.77 12.83
CA ASN A 96 -1.50 0.58 13.40
C ASN A 96 -1.79 0.44 14.90
N SER A 97 -1.76 1.55 15.63
CA SER A 97 -2.10 1.57 17.05
C SER A 97 -3.57 1.21 17.29
N GLY A 98 -4.48 1.69 16.44
CA GLY A 98 -5.88 1.30 16.45
C GLY A 98 -6.09 -0.21 16.25
N VAL A 99 -5.42 -0.80 15.25
CA VAL A 99 -5.49 -2.26 15.00
C VAL A 99 -4.99 -3.05 16.20
N ARG A 100 -3.86 -2.65 16.81
CA ARG A 100 -3.35 -3.28 18.05
C ARG A 100 -4.36 -3.22 19.20
N THR A 101 -5.00 -2.07 19.40
CA THR A 101 -6.04 -1.93 20.42
C THR A 101 -7.20 -2.87 20.13
N LEU A 102 -7.66 -2.98 18.88
CA LEU A 102 -8.74 -3.88 18.49
C LEU A 102 -8.40 -5.36 18.72
N MET A 103 -7.14 -5.79 18.49
CA MET A 103 -6.72 -7.16 18.83
C MET A 103 -6.89 -7.44 20.32
N LYS A 104 -6.44 -6.51 21.18
CA LYS A 104 -6.57 -6.63 22.64
C LYS A 104 -8.03 -6.64 23.08
N THR A 105 -8.85 -5.71 22.58
CA THR A 105 -10.28 -5.61 22.89
C THR A 105 -11.02 -6.91 22.57
N ASN A 106 -10.67 -7.56 21.47
CA ASN A 106 -11.29 -8.81 21.02
C ASN A 106 -10.56 -10.06 21.51
N LYS A 107 -9.64 -9.94 22.47
CA LYS A 107 -8.88 -11.06 23.09
C LYS A 107 -8.18 -11.96 22.06
N VAL A 108 -7.70 -11.36 20.96
CA VAL A 108 -6.90 -12.06 19.94
C VAL A 108 -5.45 -12.14 20.42
N THR A 109 -4.90 -13.36 20.49
CA THR A 109 -3.47 -13.54 20.73
C THR A 109 -2.69 -13.27 19.44
N THR A 110 -1.79 -12.30 19.46
CA THR A 110 -0.97 -11.96 18.29
C THR A 110 0.43 -12.55 18.41
N PHE A 111 0.89 -13.23 17.37
CA PHE A 111 2.24 -13.77 17.28
C PHE A 111 3.03 -13.05 16.18
N ALA A 112 4.25 -12.63 16.51
CA ALA A 112 5.19 -12.08 15.55
C ALA A 112 6.08 -13.19 14.98
N GLY A 113 6.00 -13.44 13.67
CA GLY A 113 6.81 -14.43 12.99
C GLY A 113 6.22 -14.93 11.68
N LEU A 114 7.03 -15.68 10.94
CA LEU A 114 6.60 -16.35 9.72
C LEU A 114 5.88 -17.66 10.08
N ALA A 115 4.62 -17.77 9.66
CA ALA A 115 3.83 -18.98 9.85
C ALA A 115 4.00 -19.98 8.71
N SER A 116 4.07 -21.27 9.05
CA SER A 116 4.02 -22.39 8.11
C SER A 116 3.04 -23.45 8.61
N ILE A 117 2.18 -23.97 7.73
CA ILE A 117 1.29 -25.09 8.05
C ILE A 117 2.11 -26.37 7.92
N THR A 118 2.48 -26.98 9.04
CA THR A 118 3.37 -28.16 9.08
C THR A 118 2.62 -29.48 8.93
N ALA A 119 1.35 -29.51 9.35
CA ALA A 119 0.43 -30.63 9.23
C ALA A 119 -1.02 -30.13 9.40
N PRO A 120 -2.04 -30.95 9.09
CA PRO A 120 -3.43 -30.60 9.40
C PRO A 120 -3.59 -30.18 10.87
N GLY A 121 -4.11 -28.97 11.09
CA GLY A 121 -4.33 -28.40 12.42
C GLY A 121 -3.06 -27.97 13.18
N LYS A 122 -1.89 -27.89 12.52
CA LYS A 122 -0.64 -27.44 13.14
C LYS A 122 -0.01 -26.29 12.35
N VAL A 123 0.40 -25.26 13.08
CA VAL A 123 1.08 -24.09 12.52
C VAL A 123 2.36 -23.84 13.31
N SER A 124 3.50 -23.85 12.61
CA SER A 124 4.76 -23.38 13.17
C SER A 124 4.90 -21.88 12.95
N ILE A 125 5.51 -21.18 13.90
CA ILE A 125 5.75 -19.75 13.88
C ILE A 125 7.23 -19.55 14.13
N LYS A 126 7.95 -19.08 13.11
CA LYS A 126 9.37 -18.74 13.18
C LYS A 126 9.53 -17.25 13.46
N SER A 127 10.07 -16.90 14.62
CA SER A 127 10.31 -15.51 15.00
C SER A 127 11.46 -14.89 14.18
N SER A 128 11.67 -13.59 14.34
CA SER A 128 12.84 -12.90 13.76
C SER A 128 14.18 -13.31 14.40
N SER A 129 14.16 -13.99 15.56
CA SER A 129 15.35 -14.54 16.23
C SER A 129 15.62 -16.00 15.86
N ASP A 130 14.98 -16.51 14.80
CA ASP A 130 15.00 -17.91 14.36
C ASP A 130 14.43 -18.93 15.37
N GLU A 131 13.86 -18.48 16.49
CA GLU A 131 13.13 -19.33 17.42
C GLU A 131 11.84 -19.80 16.78
N THR A 132 11.57 -21.10 16.89
CA THR A 132 10.35 -21.72 16.33
C THR A 132 9.48 -22.25 17.44
N GLN A 133 8.20 -21.86 17.42
CA GLN A 133 7.16 -22.44 18.26
C GLN A 133 6.06 -23.06 17.39
N GLU A 134 5.38 -24.08 17.90
CA GLU A 134 4.27 -24.73 17.20
C GLU A 134 2.98 -24.60 18.02
N ILE A 135 1.89 -24.26 17.34
CA ILE A 135 0.55 -24.14 17.91
C ILE A 135 -0.41 -25.10 17.18
N GLU A 136 -1.43 -25.55 17.91
CA GLU A 136 -2.49 -26.40 17.35
C GLU A 136 -3.78 -25.60 17.15
N THR A 137 -4.52 -25.95 16.10
CA THR A 137 -5.80 -25.31 15.82
C THR A 137 -6.79 -26.23 15.12
N LYS A 138 -8.09 -25.93 15.28
CA LYS A 138 -9.17 -26.61 14.55
C LYS A 138 -9.34 -26.06 13.14
N ASN A 139 -9.12 -24.75 12.95
CA ASN A 139 -9.37 -24.06 11.68
C ASN A 139 -8.23 -23.09 11.36
N ILE A 140 -7.91 -22.94 10.07
CA ILE A 140 -6.87 -22.02 9.59
C ILE A 140 -7.49 -21.09 8.55
N VAL A 141 -7.27 -19.78 8.70
CA VAL A 141 -7.58 -18.78 7.69
C VAL A 141 -6.28 -18.26 7.10
N ILE A 142 -6.08 -18.49 5.80
CA ILE A 142 -4.93 -17.98 5.06
C ILE A 142 -5.27 -16.59 4.52
N ALA A 143 -4.59 -15.57 5.03
CA ALA A 143 -4.77 -14.16 4.68
C ALA A 143 -3.42 -13.48 4.40
N THR A 144 -2.52 -14.20 3.73
CA THR A 144 -1.11 -13.81 3.50
C THR A 144 -0.92 -12.65 2.51
N GLY A 145 -1.98 -12.24 1.82
CA GLY A 145 -1.97 -11.08 0.93
C GLY A 145 -1.28 -11.32 -0.41
N SER A 146 -0.62 -10.29 -0.94
CA SER A 146 0.02 -10.24 -2.25
C SER A 146 1.31 -9.43 -2.19
N ALA A 147 2.15 -9.56 -3.21
CA ALA A 147 3.40 -8.80 -3.36
C ALA A 147 3.48 -8.12 -4.73
N PRO A 148 4.24 -7.03 -4.88
CA PRO A 148 4.55 -6.45 -6.19
C PRO A 148 5.17 -7.46 -7.15
N VAL A 149 4.80 -7.39 -8.42
CA VAL A 149 5.41 -8.23 -9.47
C VAL A 149 6.71 -7.59 -9.91
N GLU A 150 7.80 -8.34 -9.83
CA GLU A 150 9.09 -7.94 -10.37
C GLU A 150 9.20 -8.39 -11.84
N LEU A 151 9.59 -7.46 -12.73
CA LEU A 151 9.80 -7.79 -14.14
C LEU A 151 11.21 -8.38 -14.32
N PRO A 152 11.39 -9.49 -15.07
CA PRO A 152 12.69 -10.15 -15.19
C PRO A 152 13.83 -9.24 -15.66
N PHE A 153 13.52 -8.25 -16.48
CA PHE A 153 14.47 -7.29 -17.08
C PHE A 153 14.52 -5.93 -16.34
N ALA A 154 13.75 -5.75 -15.26
CA ALA A 154 13.70 -4.53 -14.47
C ALA A 154 13.51 -4.90 -12.99
N LYS A 155 14.54 -5.54 -12.42
CA LYS A 155 14.54 -5.95 -11.02
C LYS A 155 14.58 -4.73 -10.11
N PHE A 156 13.92 -4.82 -8.96
CA PHE A 156 13.94 -3.72 -7.99
C PHE A 156 15.34 -3.63 -7.35
N ASP A 157 15.95 -2.45 -7.41
CA ASP A 157 17.24 -2.14 -6.75
C ASP A 157 17.05 -1.32 -5.47
N GLY A 158 15.80 -0.92 -5.17
CA GLY A 158 15.44 -0.10 -4.01
C GLY A 158 15.89 1.36 -4.10
N LYS A 159 16.41 1.80 -5.24
CA LYS A 159 16.96 3.16 -5.44
C LYS A 159 16.48 3.80 -6.74
N THR A 160 16.71 3.14 -7.87
CA THR A 160 16.39 3.63 -9.22
C THR A 160 15.16 2.92 -9.78
N ILE A 161 15.15 1.59 -9.70
CA ILE A 161 14.03 0.74 -10.10
C ILE A 161 13.36 0.29 -8.81
N VAL A 162 12.18 0.82 -8.57
CA VAL A 162 11.49 0.66 -7.29
C VAL A 162 10.08 0.11 -7.46
N SER A 163 9.55 -0.46 -6.38
CA SER A 163 8.15 -0.84 -6.29
C SER A 163 7.31 0.33 -5.77
N SER A 164 6.00 0.09 -5.58
CA SER A 164 5.12 1.05 -4.91
C SER A 164 5.55 1.37 -3.47
N THR A 165 6.26 0.46 -2.80
CA THR A 165 6.69 0.64 -1.42
C THR A 165 7.69 1.79 -1.32
N GLU A 166 8.79 1.74 -2.06
CA GLU A 166 9.82 2.78 -2.00
C GLU A 166 9.33 4.07 -2.67
N ALA A 167 8.45 3.97 -3.68
CA ALA A 167 7.81 5.13 -4.29
C ALA A 167 6.88 5.92 -3.36
N LEU A 168 6.50 5.36 -2.20
CA LEU A 168 5.80 6.11 -1.14
C LEU A 168 6.77 6.84 -0.20
N GLU A 169 8.07 6.57 -0.30
CA GLU A 169 9.09 7.01 0.66
C GLU A 169 10.17 7.90 0.04
N PHE A 170 10.01 8.34 -1.21
CA PHE A 170 10.96 9.27 -1.82
C PHE A 170 11.16 10.52 -0.96
N THR A 171 12.42 10.90 -0.82
CA THR A 171 12.87 12.05 -0.03
C THR A 171 12.94 13.34 -0.84
N GLU A 172 12.86 13.24 -2.17
CA GLU A 172 12.72 14.34 -3.12
C GLU A 172 11.86 13.91 -4.32
N PRO A 173 11.11 14.81 -4.98
CA PRO A 173 10.43 14.47 -6.23
C PRO A 173 11.45 14.20 -7.32
N PRO A 174 11.44 13.01 -7.97
CA PRO A 174 12.34 12.73 -9.09
C PRO A 174 12.11 13.75 -10.22
N LYS A 175 13.16 14.22 -10.87
CA LYS A 175 13.00 15.13 -12.03
C LYS A 175 12.19 14.48 -13.15
N LYS A 176 12.49 13.22 -13.43
CA LYS A 176 11.78 12.36 -14.39
C LYS A 176 11.40 11.07 -13.70
N LEU A 177 10.15 10.68 -13.84
CA LEU A 177 9.61 9.45 -13.26
C LEU A 177 8.93 8.64 -14.36
N VAL A 178 9.50 7.48 -14.67
CA VAL A 178 8.87 6.49 -15.54
C VAL A 178 8.08 5.53 -14.67
N VAL A 179 6.82 5.28 -15.03
CA VAL A 179 5.95 4.32 -14.36
C VAL A 179 5.58 3.23 -15.37
N ILE A 180 5.99 1.99 -15.08
CA ILE A 180 5.66 0.82 -15.88
C ILE A 180 4.36 0.21 -15.34
N GLY A 181 3.30 0.28 -16.12
CA GLY A 181 1.94 -0.13 -15.78
C GLY A 181 1.04 1.06 -15.38
N ALA A 182 0.04 1.35 -16.20
CA ALA A 182 -1.00 2.35 -16.00
C ALA A 182 -2.26 1.77 -15.31
N GLY A 183 -2.02 0.88 -14.33
CA GLY A 183 -3.04 0.42 -13.38
C GLY A 183 -3.25 1.42 -12.24
N ALA A 184 -4.20 1.13 -11.34
CA ALA A 184 -4.60 2.05 -10.27
C ALA A 184 -3.41 2.58 -9.44
N VAL A 185 -2.49 1.71 -9.01
CA VAL A 185 -1.31 2.12 -8.22
C VAL A 185 -0.39 3.05 -9.01
N GLY A 186 -0.09 2.70 -10.26
CA GLY A 186 0.74 3.53 -11.14
C GLY A 186 0.12 4.91 -11.37
N LEU A 187 -1.18 4.96 -11.67
CA LEU A 187 -1.92 6.22 -11.86
C LEU A 187 -1.96 7.07 -10.59
N GLU A 188 -2.21 6.47 -9.43
CA GLU A 188 -2.22 7.16 -8.13
C GLU A 188 -0.85 7.78 -7.80
N LEU A 189 0.22 6.97 -7.82
CA LEU A 189 1.56 7.44 -7.46
C LEU A 189 2.15 8.37 -8.51
N GLY A 190 1.90 8.11 -9.79
CA GLY A 190 2.24 9.04 -10.86
C GLY A 190 1.56 10.40 -10.68
N SER A 191 0.30 10.41 -10.25
CA SER A 191 -0.41 11.66 -9.94
C SER A 191 0.25 12.39 -8.76
N VAL A 192 0.59 11.69 -7.68
CA VAL A 192 1.29 12.29 -6.53
C VAL A 192 2.56 13.00 -7.00
N TRP A 193 3.46 12.28 -7.68
CA TRP A 193 4.76 12.83 -8.03
C TRP A 193 4.69 13.88 -9.15
N ASN A 194 3.76 13.75 -10.11
CA ASN A 194 3.49 14.78 -11.12
C ASN A 194 3.09 16.12 -10.47
N ARG A 195 2.19 16.07 -9.49
CA ARG A 195 1.73 17.27 -8.76
C ARG A 195 2.84 17.92 -7.94
N LEU A 196 3.81 17.14 -7.49
CA LEU A 196 4.98 17.60 -6.73
C LEU A 196 6.15 18.05 -7.62
N GLY A 197 6.01 17.97 -8.95
CA GLY A 197 6.93 18.56 -9.92
C GLY A 197 7.72 17.57 -10.78
N SER A 198 7.48 16.26 -10.65
CA SER A 198 8.09 15.26 -11.52
C SER A 198 7.51 15.30 -12.93
N GLU A 199 8.34 15.15 -13.94
CA GLU A 199 7.89 14.81 -15.30
C GLU A 199 7.54 13.32 -15.34
N VAL A 200 6.25 12.99 -15.42
CA VAL A 200 5.77 11.61 -15.30
C VAL A 200 5.40 11.02 -16.66
N THR A 201 6.01 9.89 -16.98
CA THR A 201 5.74 9.11 -18.19
C THR A 201 5.24 7.71 -17.83
N MET A 202 4.03 7.39 -18.28
CA MET A 202 3.38 6.10 -18.11
C MET A 202 3.66 5.21 -19.32
N LEU A 203 4.20 4.01 -19.09
CA LEU A 203 4.38 2.98 -20.10
C LEU A 203 3.41 1.83 -19.79
N GLU A 204 2.45 1.58 -20.68
CA GLU A 204 1.45 0.54 -20.53
C GLU A 204 1.50 -0.41 -21.72
N PHE A 205 1.58 -1.70 -21.45
CA PHE A 205 1.60 -2.74 -22.47
C PHE A 205 0.26 -2.81 -23.22
N LEU A 206 -0.83 -2.50 -22.52
CA LEU A 206 -2.20 -2.54 -23.04
C LEU A 206 -2.59 -1.27 -23.80
N PRO A 207 -3.65 -1.33 -24.63
CA PRO A 207 -4.11 -0.18 -25.43
C PRO A 207 -4.85 0.90 -24.64
N ARG A 208 -5.02 0.73 -23.32
CA ARG A 208 -5.73 1.68 -22.46
C ARG A 208 -5.29 1.59 -21.00
N ILE A 209 -5.41 2.69 -20.28
CA ILE A 209 -5.20 2.74 -18.83
C ILE A 209 -6.37 2.09 -18.09
N ALA A 210 -6.15 1.71 -16.82
CA ALA A 210 -7.21 1.28 -15.91
C ALA A 210 -8.13 0.20 -16.52
N LEU A 211 -7.56 -0.88 -17.08
CA LEU A 211 -8.27 -1.87 -17.91
C LEU A 211 -9.56 -2.44 -17.26
N GLY A 212 -9.58 -2.58 -15.93
CA GLY A 212 -10.72 -3.11 -15.16
C GLY A 212 -11.89 -2.15 -14.97
N PHE A 213 -11.81 -0.93 -15.48
CA PHE A 213 -12.85 0.09 -15.39
C PHE A 213 -13.63 0.22 -16.70
N ASP A 214 -14.78 0.90 -16.62
CA ASP A 214 -15.56 1.27 -17.79
C ASP A 214 -14.72 2.09 -18.78
N LEU A 215 -14.94 1.84 -20.08
CA LEU A 215 -14.15 2.43 -21.15
C LEU A 215 -14.27 3.97 -21.18
N GLU A 216 -15.46 4.51 -20.96
CA GLU A 216 -15.69 5.95 -20.97
C GLU A 216 -14.95 6.61 -19.80
N LEU A 217 -14.98 5.97 -18.63
CA LEU A 217 -14.24 6.43 -17.45
C LEU A 217 -12.73 6.39 -17.66
N SER A 218 -12.18 5.31 -18.24
CA SER A 218 -10.74 5.22 -18.54
C SER A 218 -10.29 6.30 -19.52
N ASN A 219 -11.08 6.57 -20.57
CA ASN A 219 -10.79 7.61 -21.56
C ASN A 219 -10.85 9.01 -20.94
N LEU A 220 -11.88 9.28 -20.14
CA LEU A 220 -12.02 10.56 -19.45
C LEU A 220 -10.86 10.77 -18.47
N LEU A 221 -10.51 9.75 -17.68
CA LEU A 221 -9.41 9.81 -16.73
C LEU A 221 -8.08 10.08 -17.45
N GLN A 222 -7.78 9.37 -18.53
CA GLN A 222 -6.56 9.60 -19.31
C GLN A 222 -6.48 11.05 -19.79
N ARG A 223 -7.57 11.57 -20.37
CA ARG A 223 -7.63 12.97 -20.83
C ARG A 223 -7.35 13.96 -19.69
N LEU A 224 -7.93 13.74 -18.52
CA LEU A 224 -7.74 14.61 -17.35
C LEU A 224 -6.32 14.54 -16.79
N LEU A 225 -5.71 13.35 -16.76
CA LEU A 225 -4.32 13.18 -16.30
C LEU A 225 -3.31 13.74 -17.29
N THR A 226 -3.56 13.60 -18.60
CA THR A 226 -2.75 14.27 -19.63
C THR A 226 -2.83 15.78 -19.53
N ALA A 227 -4.02 16.35 -19.28
CA ALA A 227 -4.17 17.79 -19.04
C ALA A 227 -3.45 18.26 -17.76
N GLN A 228 -3.16 17.35 -16.81
CA GLN A 228 -2.35 17.63 -15.62
C GLN A 228 -0.84 17.55 -15.88
N GLY A 229 -0.39 17.12 -17.07
CA GLY A 229 1.02 17.05 -17.47
C GLY A 229 1.61 15.65 -17.57
N MET A 230 0.82 14.59 -17.36
CA MET A 230 1.31 13.21 -17.48
C MET A 230 1.33 12.74 -18.95
N THR A 231 2.39 12.05 -19.33
CA THR A 231 2.54 11.45 -20.66
C THR A 231 2.17 9.97 -20.62
N PHE A 232 1.48 9.47 -21.64
CA PHE A 232 1.09 8.05 -21.74
C PHE A 232 1.60 7.46 -23.06
N HIS A 233 2.35 6.36 -22.96
CA HIS A 233 2.65 5.46 -24.06
C HIS A 233 1.91 4.15 -23.82
N LEU A 234 0.81 3.98 -24.55
CA LEU A 234 -0.01 2.78 -24.56
C LEU A 234 0.49 1.85 -25.67
N ASP A 235 0.11 0.57 -25.62
CA ASP A 235 0.63 -0.47 -26.51
C ASP A 235 2.19 -0.53 -26.50
N ALA A 236 2.79 -0.16 -25.37
CA ALA A 236 4.22 -0.03 -25.20
C ALA A 236 4.80 -1.21 -24.41
N LYS A 237 5.39 -2.17 -25.13
CA LYS A 237 6.12 -3.28 -24.51
C LYS A 237 7.53 -2.85 -24.09
N VAL A 238 7.76 -2.72 -22.79
CA VAL A 238 9.12 -2.55 -22.24
C VAL A 238 9.89 -3.86 -22.42
N SER A 239 11.07 -3.80 -23.04
CA SER A 239 11.95 -4.96 -23.26
C SER A 239 13.18 -4.99 -22.37
N ALA A 240 13.63 -3.82 -21.90
CA ALA A 240 14.79 -3.64 -21.01
C ALA A 240 14.67 -2.30 -20.29
N VAL A 241 15.33 -2.18 -19.13
CA VAL A 241 15.49 -0.93 -18.34
C VAL A 241 16.97 -0.75 -18.02
#